data_AF-N1SAB1-F1
#
_entry.id   AF-N1SAB1-F1
#
_cell.length_a   1.000
_cell.length_b   1.000
_cell.length_c   1.000
_cell.angle_alpha   90.00
_cell.angle_beta   90.00
_cell.angle_gamma   90.00
#
_symmetry.space_group_name_H-M   'P 1'
#
loop_
_entity.id
_entity.type
_entity.pdbx_description
1 polymer ?
#
loop_
_entity_poly.entity_id
_entity_poly.type
_entity_poly.pdbx_seq_one_letter_code
_entity_poly.pdbx_strand_id
1 'polypeptide(L)'
;MSFYRTTGKTISDSESTAGIEWNDGGESWEAEFALQLYQPEMVYAYWDAKKGGREGATQFDLYHIFAILDHGSMNDRSRRRAKKLVYKIQWVGYNEKDHSWEPAAKIAGLVPKMKEEYDEMHGL
;
A
#
# COMPACT_ATOMS: atom_id res chain seq x y z
N MET A 1 8.74 -1.40 12.77
CA MET A 1 8.57 -1.25 11.31
C MET A 1 9.34 -2.36 10.61
N SER A 2 8.66 -3.27 9.93
CA SER A 2 9.29 -4.39 9.19
C SER A 2 9.34 -4.04 7.71
N PHE A 3 10.55 -4.00 7.16
CA PHE A 3 10.83 -3.73 5.74
C PHE A 3 11.05 -5.05 4.99
N TYR A 4 10.63 -5.12 3.73
CA TYR A 4 10.96 -6.23 2.84
C TYR A 4 11.81 -5.73 1.68
N ARG A 5 12.95 -6.40 1.43
CA ARG A 5 13.94 -6.07 0.40
C ARG A 5 13.89 -7.13 -0.69
N THR A 6 13.61 -6.73 -1.92
CA THR A 6 13.92 -7.48 -3.14
C THR A 6 15.22 -6.95 -3.72
N THR A 7 16.17 -7.85 -3.93
CA THR A 7 17.55 -7.57 -4.35
C THR A 7 17.61 -7.06 -5.78
N GLY A 8 18.23 -5.90 -6.01
CA GLY A 8 18.66 -5.52 -7.37
C GLY A 8 19.13 -4.08 -7.55
N LYS A 9 20.46 -3.91 -7.57
CA LYS A 9 21.26 -2.82 -8.17
C LYS A 9 21.28 -1.43 -7.51
N THR A 10 22.48 -1.14 -6.98
CA THR A 10 23.08 0.18 -6.79
C THR A 10 23.23 0.92 -8.13
N ILE A 11 22.63 2.10 -8.26
CA ILE A 11 23.14 3.18 -9.13
C ILE A 11 22.97 4.50 -8.37
N SER A 12 24.09 5.21 -8.25
CA SER A 12 24.29 6.54 -7.70
C SER A 12 23.66 7.65 -8.55
N ASP A 13 23.10 8.65 -7.87
CA ASP A 13 22.93 10.07 -8.22
C ASP A 13 22.45 10.46 -9.63
N SER A 14 21.23 11.01 -9.73
CA SER A 14 20.98 12.46 -9.76
C SER A 14 19.56 12.81 -10.27
N GLU A 15 18.87 13.61 -9.44
CA GLU A 15 17.76 14.55 -9.74
C GLU A 15 16.49 14.09 -10.47
N SER A 16 15.39 14.08 -9.71
CA SER A 16 14.14 14.79 -10.05
C SER A 16 13.25 14.90 -8.80
N THR A 17 13.62 15.82 -7.91
CA THR A 17 12.88 16.20 -6.70
C THR A 17 11.68 17.07 -7.07
N ALA A 18 10.46 16.60 -6.81
CA ALA A 18 9.31 17.49 -6.68
C ALA A 18 9.30 18.03 -5.25
N GLY A 19 10.06 19.12 -5.02
CA GLY A 19 10.10 19.81 -3.74
C GLY A 19 8.82 20.61 -3.51
N ILE A 20 8.03 20.24 -2.50
CA ILE A 20 7.07 21.14 -1.88
C ILE A 20 7.71 21.57 -0.56
N GLU A 21 8.16 22.82 -0.50
CA GLU A 21 8.77 23.42 0.69
C GLU A 21 7.66 23.82 1.68
N TRP A 22 7.60 23.13 2.81
CA TRP A 22 6.88 23.58 4.01
C TRP A 22 7.91 24.00 5.06
N ASN A 23 7.63 25.11 5.75
CA ASN A 23 8.61 25.99 6.40
C ASN A 23 9.07 25.50 7.80
N ASP A 24 9.09 24.18 8.03
CA ASP A 24 9.22 23.61 9.37
C ASP A 24 9.65 22.13 9.34
N GLY A 25 10.73 21.83 8.61
CA GLY A 25 11.84 20.97 9.08
C GLY A 25 11.56 19.56 9.64
N GLY A 26 10.42 18.95 9.36
CA GLY A 26 10.10 17.57 9.75
C GLY A 26 9.78 16.73 8.52
N GLU A 27 10.70 15.86 8.10
CA GLU A 27 10.40 14.79 7.13
C GLU A 27 9.47 13.76 7.80
N SER A 28 8.17 14.06 7.84
CA SER A 28 7.15 13.09 8.23
C SER A 28 6.71 12.32 6.99
N TRP A 29 6.78 10.99 7.07
CA TRP A 29 6.28 10.07 6.04
C TRP A 29 4.73 10.05 5.95
N GLU A 30 4.05 11.17 6.24
CA GLU A 30 2.59 11.30 6.31
C GLU A 30 2.00 12.24 5.24
N ALA A 31 2.61 12.35 4.06
CA ALA A 31 2.08 13.22 2.99
C ALA A 31 1.11 12.50 2.04
N GLU A 32 1.49 11.33 1.49
CA GLU A 32 0.68 10.65 0.47
C GLU A 32 -0.57 9.98 1.06
N PHE A 33 -0.44 9.32 2.21
CA PHE A 33 -1.57 8.68 2.91
C PHE A 33 -2.62 9.71 3.35
N ALA A 34 -2.19 10.79 4.01
CA ALA A 34 -3.10 11.85 4.43
C ALA A 34 -3.75 12.53 3.22
N LEU A 35 -2.98 12.83 2.17
CA LEU A 35 -3.54 13.43 0.97
C LEU A 35 -4.54 12.51 0.27
N GLN A 36 -4.28 11.20 0.22
CA GLN A 36 -5.24 10.24 -0.33
C GLN A 36 -6.48 10.10 0.55
N LEU A 37 -6.35 10.22 1.87
CA LEU A 37 -7.47 10.21 2.80
C LEU A 37 -8.40 11.43 2.60
N TYR A 38 -7.83 12.61 2.38
CA TYR A 38 -8.60 13.85 2.24
C TYR A 38 -9.02 14.15 0.80
N GLN A 39 -8.15 13.89 -0.18
CA GLN A 39 -8.28 14.28 -1.58
C GLN A 39 -7.72 13.19 -2.52
N PRO A 40 -8.35 12.01 -2.58
CA PRO A 40 -7.86 10.85 -3.33
C PRO A 40 -7.67 11.14 -4.82
N GLU A 41 -8.60 11.89 -5.43
CA GLU A 41 -8.55 12.23 -6.85
C GLU A 41 -7.29 13.00 -7.25
N MET A 42 -6.73 13.83 -6.35
CA MET A 42 -5.48 14.54 -6.63
C MET A 42 -4.28 13.58 -6.66
N VAL A 43 -4.26 12.59 -5.77
CA VAL A 43 -3.20 11.58 -5.73
C VAL A 43 -3.24 10.72 -6.98
N TYR A 44 -4.44 10.28 -7.39
CA TYR A 44 -4.60 9.46 -8.59
C TYR A 44 -4.24 10.26 -9.86
N ALA A 45 -4.75 11.48 -10.00
CA ALA A 45 -4.44 12.33 -11.14
C ALA A 45 -2.94 12.66 -11.23
N TYR A 46 -2.27 12.87 -10.09
CA TYR A 46 -0.84 13.10 -10.04
C TYR A 46 -0.06 11.90 -10.59
N TRP A 47 -0.41 10.68 -10.16
CA TRP A 47 0.28 9.48 -10.61
C TRP A 47 -0.06 9.10 -12.05
N ASP A 48 -1.31 9.24 -12.48
CA ASP A 48 -1.75 9.00 -13.87
C ASP A 48 -1.04 9.93 -14.87
N ALA A 49 -0.72 11.15 -14.44
CA ALA A 49 0.04 12.10 -15.25
C ALA A 49 1.54 11.71 -15.41
N LYS A 50 2.07 10.81 -14.58
CA LYS A 50 3.46 10.34 -14.70
C LYS A 50 3.56 9.16 -15.66
N LYS A 51 4.58 9.19 -16.52
CA LYS A 51 4.86 8.08 -17.43
C LYS A 51 5.19 6.82 -16.62
N GLY A 52 4.35 5.79 -16.75
CA GLY A 52 4.50 4.54 -16.00
C GLY A 52 3.88 4.58 -14.59
N GLY A 53 3.06 5.59 -14.28
CA GLY A 53 2.37 5.70 -12.99
C GLY A 53 3.32 5.92 -11.82
N ARG A 54 2.83 5.58 -10.62
CA ARG A 54 3.64 5.62 -9.39
C ARG A 54 4.86 4.71 -9.45
N GLU A 55 4.68 3.47 -9.91
CA GLU A 55 5.78 2.51 -10.03
C GLU A 55 6.88 3.03 -10.96
N GLY A 56 6.52 3.54 -12.14
CA GLY A 56 7.49 4.09 -13.09
C GLY A 56 8.21 5.34 -12.58
N ALA A 57 7.52 6.18 -11.80
CA ALA A 57 8.09 7.40 -11.25
C ALA A 57 9.01 7.16 -10.04
N THR A 58 8.68 6.16 -9.20
CA THR A 58 9.41 5.91 -7.94
C THR A 58 10.44 4.79 -8.06
N GLN A 59 10.24 3.84 -8.98
CA GLN A 59 11.01 2.59 -9.11
C GLN A 59 11.07 1.78 -7.80
N PHE A 60 10.17 2.07 -6.85
CA PHE A 60 10.12 1.39 -5.57
C PHE A 60 9.10 0.24 -5.61
N ASP A 61 9.56 -0.94 -5.21
CA ASP A 61 8.74 -2.14 -5.00
C ASP A 61 8.15 -2.19 -3.58
N LEU A 62 8.07 -1.03 -2.91
CA LEU A 62 7.54 -0.89 -1.54
C LEU A 62 6.17 -0.21 -1.58
N TYR A 63 5.19 -0.93 -1.03
CA TYR A 63 3.80 -0.50 -0.98
C TYR A 63 3.31 -0.45 0.46
N HIS A 64 2.57 0.61 0.79
CA HIS A 64 1.89 0.75 2.07
C HIS A 64 0.41 0.44 1.89
N ILE A 65 -0.16 -0.24 2.87
CA ILE A 65 -1.59 -0.53 2.92
C ILE A 65 -2.32 0.77 3.25
N PHE A 66 -3.24 1.18 2.39
CA PHE A 66 -4.11 2.33 2.63
C PHE A 66 -5.35 1.91 3.42
N ALA A 67 -6.05 0.87 2.96
CA ALA A 67 -7.26 0.37 3.60
C ALA A 67 -7.51 -1.12 3.31
N ILE A 68 -8.21 -1.78 4.24
CA ILE A 68 -8.85 -3.08 4.00
C ILE A 68 -10.26 -2.80 3.50
N LEU A 69 -10.54 -3.13 2.23
CA LEU A 69 -11.81 -2.84 1.58
C LEU A 69 -12.85 -3.94 1.79
N ASP A 70 -12.42 -5.20 1.84
CA ASP A 70 -13.30 -6.37 1.90
C ASP A 70 -12.52 -7.61 2.40
N HIS A 71 -13.23 -8.69 2.73
CA HIS A 71 -12.64 -9.97 3.07
C HIS A 71 -13.32 -11.14 2.35
N GLY A 72 -12.60 -12.25 2.22
CA GLY A 72 -13.08 -13.42 1.51
C GLY A 72 -12.30 -14.68 1.87
N SER A 73 -12.62 -15.76 1.17
CA SER A 73 -11.95 -17.04 1.38
C SER A 73 -11.37 -17.58 0.07
N MET A 74 -10.08 -17.91 0.07
CA MET A 74 -9.40 -18.50 -1.09
C MET A 74 -8.97 -19.93 -0.79
N ASN A 75 -9.03 -20.81 -1.79
CA ASN A 75 -8.60 -22.19 -1.66
C ASN A 75 -7.10 -22.28 -1.36
N ASP A 76 -6.76 -23.00 -0.29
CA ASP A 76 -5.39 -23.28 0.08
C ASP A 76 -4.83 -24.41 -0.79
N ARG A 77 -4.04 -24.05 -1.81
CA ARG A 77 -3.47 -25.05 -2.72
C ARG A 77 -2.54 -26.05 -2.03
N SER A 78 -1.99 -25.73 -0.85
CA SER A 78 -1.14 -26.65 -0.09
C SER A 78 -1.90 -27.67 0.74
N ARG A 79 -3.21 -27.45 0.98
CA ARG A 79 -4.05 -28.33 1.81
C ARG A 79 -5.39 -28.57 1.11
N ARG A 80 -5.61 -29.80 0.62
CA ARG A 80 -6.88 -30.19 -0.01
C ARG A 80 -8.06 -29.82 0.90
N ARG A 81 -8.99 -29.02 0.37
CA ARG A 81 -10.23 -28.52 1.03
C ARG A 81 -10.04 -27.48 2.15
N ALA A 82 -8.84 -26.99 2.42
CA ALA A 82 -8.70 -25.85 3.33
C ALA A 82 -8.97 -24.54 2.60
N LYS A 83 -9.62 -23.60 3.28
CA LYS A 83 -9.78 -22.21 2.85
C LYS A 83 -8.91 -21.31 3.73
N LYS A 84 -8.37 -20.26 3.14
CA LYS A 84 -7.61 -19.21 3.84
C LYS A 84 -8.37 -17.90 3.75
N LEU A 85 -8.43 -17.17 4.86
CA LEU A 85 -8.92 -15.81 4.90
C LEU A 85 -7.98 -14.90 4.08
N VAL A 86 -8.56 -14.10 3.20
CA VAL A 86 -7.88 -13.11 2.38
C VAL A 86 -8.61 -11.77 2.52
N TYR A 87 -7.85 -10.69 2.45
CA TYR A 87 -8.38 -9.32 2.46
C TYR A 87 -8.16 -8.67 1.11
N LYS A 88 -9.12 -7.84 0.70
CA LYS A 88 -9.01 -6.95 -0.44
C LYS A 88 -8.35 -5.65 0.02
N ILE A 89 -7.16 -5.37 -0.48
CA ILE A 89 -6.29 -4.29 -0.01
C ILE A 89 -6.24 -3.16 -1.03
N GLN A 90 -6.51 -1.94 -0.57
CA GLN A 90 -6.15 -0.72 -1.28
C GLN A 90 -4.73 -0.30 -0.91
N TRP A 91 -3.97 0.14 -1.89
CA TRP A 91 -2.59 0.59 -1.72
C TRP A 91 -2.50 2.13 -1.71
N VAL A 92 -1.56 2.66 -0.95
CA VAL A 92 -1.25 4.09 -0.98
C VAL A 92 -0.74 4.48 -2.37
N GLY A 93 -1.30 5.54 -2.94
CA GLY A 93 -1.01 6.02 -4.29
C GLY A 93 -1.83 5.35 -5.38
N TYR A 94 -2.69 4.39 -5.03
CA TYR A 94 -3.49 3.63 -5.98
C TYR A 94 -4.98 3.73 -5.64
N ASN A 95 -5.80 3.69 -6.69
CA ASN A 95 -7.25 3.69 -6.54
C ASN A 95 -7.75 2.34 -5.99
N GLU A 96 -9.01 2.30 -5.58
CA GLU A 96 -9.65 1.06 -5.09
C GLU A 96 -9.81 -0.02 -6.17
N LYS A 97 -9.74 0.34 -7.45
CA LYS A 97 -9.82 -0.61 -8.58
C LYS A 97 -8.52 -1.38 -8.75
N ASP A 98 -7.39 -0.78 -8.39
CA ASP A 98 -6.05 -1.35 -8.39
C ASP A 98 -5.74 -2.14 -7.10
N HIS A 99 -6.78 -2.67 -6.45
CA HIS A 99 -6.64 -3.49 -5.25
C HIS A 99 -6.02 -4.85 -5.57
N SER A 100 -5.46 -5.48 -4.54
CA SER A 100 -5.07 -6.89 -4.59
C SER A 100 -5.69 -7.69 -3.43
N TRP A 101 -5.82 -9.00 -3.63
CA TRP A 101 -6.26 -9.92 -2.58
C TRP A 101 -5.05 -10.51 -1.86
N GLU A 102 -4.88 -10.18 -0.59
CA GLU A 102 -3.72 -10.54 0.21
C GLU A 102 -4.11 -11.50 1.35
N PRO A 103 -3.29 -12.52 1.66
CA PRO A 103 -3.56 -13.41 2.78
C PRO A 103 -3.64 -12.66 4.13
N ALA A 104 -4.62 -12.99 4.97
CA ALA A 104 -4.79 -12.37 6.28
C ALA A 104 -3.54 -12.51 7.17
N ALA A 105 -2.81 -13.62 7.04
CA ALA A 105 -1.54 -13.84 7.73
C ALA A 105 -0.44 -12.85 7.32
N LYS A 106 -0.42 -12.41 6.05
CA LYS A 106 0.51 -11.37 5.57
C LYS A 106 0.13 -10.03 6.19
N ILE A 107 -1.15 -9.70 6.22
CA ILE A 107 -1.66 -8.42 6.76
C ILE A 107 -1.41 -8.32 8.26
N ALA A 108 -1.57 -9.40 9.01
CA ALA A 108 -1.27 -9.45 10.44
C ALA A 108 0.19 -9.08 10.77
N GLY A 109 1.13 -9.41 9.88
CA GLY A 109 2.55 -9.05 10.04
C GLY A 109 2.89 -7.61 9.62
N LEU A 110 2.06 -6.99 8.76
CA LEU A 110 2.30 -5.65 8.22
C LEU A 110 1.60 -4.57 9.05
N VAL A 111 0.31 -4.75 9.31
CA VAL A 111 -0.57 -3.75 9.94
C VAL A 111 -1.52 -4.45 10.95
N PRO A 112 -0.99 -5.01 12.04
CA PRO A 112 -1.78 -5.80 12.99
C PRO A 112 -2.98 -5.03 13.55
N LYS A 113 -2.79 -3.76 13.91
CA LYS A 113 -3.85 -2.91 14.46
C LYS A 113 -5.01 -2.69 13.47
N MET A 114 -4.71 -2.33 12.21
CA MET A 114 -5.74 -2.14 11.17
C MET A 114 -6.51 -3.44 10.91
N LYS A 115 -5.81 -4.58 10.96
CA LYS A 115 -6.46 -5.89 10.83
C LYS A 115 -7.39 -6.18 12.00
N GLU A 116 -6.94 -5.98 13.23
CA GLU A 116 -7.73 -6.21 14.45
C GLU A 116 -9.00 -5.37 14.43
N GLU A 117 -8.90 -4.06 14.15
CA GLU A 117 -10.06 -3.17 14.04
C GLU A 117 -11.06 -3.61 12.96
N TYR A 118 -10.55 -4.07 11.81
CA TYR A 118 -11.39 -4.60 10.74
C TYR A 118 -12.10 -5.90 11.16
N ASP A 119 -11.37 -6.82 11.79
CA ASP A 119 -11.93 -8.10 12.24
C ASP A 119 -13.01 -7.91 13.31
N GLU A 120 -12.79 -7.01 14.26
CA GLU A 120 -13.77 -6.65 15.28
C GLU A 120 -15.05 -6.05 14.66
N MET A 121 -14.90 -5.19 13.65
CA MET A 121 -16.03 -4.56 12.95
C MET A 121 -16.85 -5.56 12.14
N HIS A 122 -16.21 -6.58 11.58
CA HIS A 122 -16.83 -7.55 10.67
C HIS A 122 -17.09 -8.94 11.29
N GLY A 123 -16.73 -9.16 12.55
CA GLY A 123 -16.97 -10.40 13.29
C GLY A 123 -16.16 -11.60 12.81
N LEU A 124 -14.88 -11.38 12.48
CA LEU A 124 -13.94 -12.40 11.96
C LEU A 124 -13.10 -13.10 13.03
#